data_AF-Q74ZB7-F1
#
_entry.id   AF-Q74ZB7-F1
#
_cell.length_a   1.000
_cell.length_b   1.000
_cell.length_c   1.000
_cell.angle_alpha   90.00
_cell.angle_beta   90.00
_cell.angle_gamma   90.00
#
_symmetry.space_group_name_H-M   'P 1'
#
loop_
_entity.id
_entity.type
_entity.pdbx_description
1 polymer ?
#
loop_
_entity_poly.entity_id
_entity_poly.type
_entity_poly.pdbx_seq_one_letter_code
_entity_poly.pdbx_strand_id
1 'polypeptide(L)'
;MMIASLRGIARSAWRARAFHGAAVRRTATEPPVGAASEDIPSFFNKLPEKLILESNGMKPTTAENQLDTLRYYKRLRAEGFSSQQTNYIIQLLLSVLNEQFFDHYNSRFLRNMELENQSHLFHAAESELRYSIQNSRESAINEQSLQLMKLNRELHVCRDELNELLINLLQKDSRVDFSDHKSENTLLQRDINIRLRDCNNRIGTKIIGQIKFDIENLRWQTTRSGLFAVLILVFFIMSGASISRRIAAEHDKPVEVVLHTVEPEERELDDLPLADEQLLKGADLDDL
;
A
#
# COMPACT_ATOMS: atom_id res chain seq x y z
N MET A 1 44.85 -48.38 -49.56
CA MET A 1 44.47 -47.15 -50.30
C MET A 1 43.64 -46.31 -49.34
N MET A 2 44.19 -45.60 -48.35
CA MET A 2 45.32 -44.66 -48.32
C MET A 2 44.99 -43.36 -49.08
N ILE A 3 44.81 -42.27 -48.33
CA ILE A 3 45.16 -40.85 -48.56
C ILE A 3 44.75 -40.15 -47.23
N ALA A 4 45.67 -39.99 -46.27
CA ALA A 4 46.58 -38.83 -46.07
C ALA A 4 45.81 -37.58 -45.58
N SER A 5 45.95 -37.15 -44.32
CA SER A 5 47.10 -36.51 -43.66
C SER A 5 47.27 -35.02 -44.01
N LEU A 6 47.68 -34.23 -43.00
CA LEU A 6 48.13 -32.82 -43.01
C LEU A 6 46.97 -31.80 -42.97
N ARG A 7 46.89 -30.78 -42.10
CA ARG A 7 47.78 -30.02 -41.20
C ARG A 7 46.84 -29.38 -40.16
N GLY A 8 47.16 -29.15 -38.89
CA GLY A 8 48.40 -28.63 -38.35
C GLY A 8 48.23 -27.15 -37.98
N ILE A 9 48.22 -26.88 -36.66
CA ILE A 9 48.81 -25.70 -35.99
C ILE A 9 47.98 -24.40 -35.92
N ALA A 10 47.38 -24.19 -34.74
CA ALA A 10 47.42 -22.94 -33.95
C ALA A 10 46.84 -23.29 -32.56
N ARG A 11 47.59 -23.50 -31.45
CA ARG A 11 48.48 -22.56 -30.73
C ARG A 11 47.92 -21.13 -30.83
N SER A 12 47.43 -20.47 -29.80
CA SER A 12 47.93 -20.45 -28.43
C SER A 12 47.05 -19.54 -27.55
N ALA A 13 46.92 -19.93 -26.27
CA ALA A 13 46.96 -19.03 -25.12
C ALA A 13 46.00 -17.82 -25.08
N TRP A 14 44.73 -18.09 -24.77
CA TRP A 14 43.94 -17.11 -24.01
C TRP A 14 44.37 -17.21 -22.54
N ARG A 15 45.42 -16.46 -22.19
CA ARG A 15 45.77 -16.19 -20.81
C ARG A 15 44.66 -15.36 -20.19
N ALA A 16 43.87 -16.00 -19.33
CA ALA A 16 43.04 -15.33 -18.33
C ALA A 16 43.95 -14.45 -17.46
N ARG A 17 43.96 -13.15 -17.74
CA ARG A 17 44.51 -12.16 -16.80
C ARG A 17 43.37 -11.75 -15.89
N ALA A 18 43.29 -12.41 -14.75
CA ALA A 18 42.49 -11.99 -13.62
C ALA A 18 42.84 -10.53 -13.29
N PHE A 19 41.94 -9.61 -13.63
CA PHE A 19 41.95 -8.27 -13.06
C PHE A 19 41.56 -8.43 -11.59
N HIS A 20 42.57 -8.56 -10.73
CA HIS A 20 42.41 -8.28 -9.32
C HIS A 20 41.93 -6.84 -9.20
N GLY A 21 40.68 -6.67 -8.76
CA GLY A 21 40.13 -5.41 -8.30
C GLY A 21 40.89 -4.97 -7.05
N ALA A 22 41.98 -4.23 -7.24
CA ALA A 22 42.56 -3.43 -6.18
C ALA A 22 41.60 -2.25 -5.94
N ALA A 23 40.81 -2.35 -4.88
CA ALA A 23 40.07 -1.24 -4.33
C ALA A 23 41.05 -0.16 -3.87
N VAL A 24 41.39 0.76 -4.79
CA VAL A 24 42.07 2.01 -4.46
C VAL A 24 41.06 2.87 -3.71
N ARG A 25 41.07 2.75 -2.39
CA ARG A 25 40.48 3.72 -1.47
C ARG A 25 41.18 5.05 -1.74
N ARG A 26 40.61 5.87 -2.64
CA ARG A 26 41.01 7.27 -2.82
C ARG A 26 40.66 8.00 -1.54
N THR A 27 41.66 8.17 -0.67
CA THR A 27 41.63 9.24 0.31
C THR A 27 41.59 10.54 -0.48
N ALA A 28 40.48 11.27 -0.36
CA ALA A 28 40.34 12.62 -0.85
C ALA A 28 41.35 13.51 -0.12
N THR A 29 42.56 13.61 -0.65
CA THR A 29 43.33 14.85 -0.57
C THR A 29 42.86 15.69 -1.74
N GLU A 30 41.91 16.58 -1.45
CA GLU A 30 41.55 17.68 -2.32
C GLU A 30 42.84 18.40 -2.75
N PRO A 31 43.08 18.60 -4.06
CA PRO A 31 44.10 19.55 -4.46
C PRO A 31 43.67 20.94 -3.98
N PRO A 32 44.60 21.79 -3.52
CA PRO A 32 44.27 23.14 -3.08
C PRO A 32 43.58 23.90 -4.22
N VAL A 33 42.31 24.24 -3.97
CA VAL A 33 41.47 25.10 -4.80
C VAL A 33 42.09 26.49 -4.81
N GLY A 34 43.01 26.73 -5.74
CA GLY A 34 43.66 28.04 -5.86
C GLY A 34 44.85 28.13 -6.83
N ALA A 35 45.49 27.02 -7.21
CA ALA A 35 46.70 27.09 -8.05
C ALA A 35 46.45 26.91 -9.56
N ALA A 36 45.34 26.30 -9.99
CA ALA A 36 45.16 25.88 -11.38
C ALA A 36 44.55 26.94 -12.32
N SER A 37 44.02 28.05 -11.80
CA SER A 37 43.31 29.04 -12.62
C SER A 37 44.22 30.07 -13.30
N GLU A 38 45.41 30.34 -12.75
CA GLU A 38 46.38 31.28 -13.34
C GLU A 38 47.20 30.66 -14.49
N ASP A 39 47.30 29.33 -14.52
CA ASP A 39 48.15 28.60 -15.47
C ASP A 39 47.51 28.45 -16.85
N ILE A 40 46.17 28.39 -16.93
CA ILE A 40 45.44 28.19 -18.19
C ILE A 40 45.69 29.32 -19.20
N PRO A 41 45.53 30.62 -18.85
CA PRO A 41 45.86 31.70 -19.78
C PRO A 41 47.35 31.74 -20.14
N SER A 42 48.24 31.40 -19.21
CA SER A 42 49.68 31.33 -19.47
C SER A 42 50.08 30.20 -20.44
N PHE A 43 49.35 29.09 -20.38
CA PHE A 43 49.51 27.93 -21.25
C PHE A 43 49.11 28.26 -22.68
N PHE A 44 47.95 28.90 -22.88
CA PHE A 44 47.50 29.32 -24.21
C PHE A 44 48.43 30.36 -24.85
N ASN A 45 49.03 31.25 -24.06
CA ASN A 45 50.01 32.23 -24.57
C ASN A 45 51.34 31.58 -25.01
N LYS A 46 51.73 30.45 -24.42
CA LYS A 46 52.96 29.70 -24.75
C LYS A 46 52.73 28.55 -25.72
N LEU A 47 51.47 28.23 -26.02
CA LEU A 47 51.07 27.17 -26.93
C LEU A 47 51.65 27.32 -28.34
N PRO A 48 51.71 28.53 -28.95
CA PRO A 48 52.29 28.70 -30.28
C PRO A 48 53.77 28.33 -30.28
N GLU A 49 54.52 28.78 -29.28
CA GLU A 49 55.95 28.51 -29.14
C GLU A 49 56.21 27.02 -28.88
N LYS A 50 55.36 26.38 -28.05
CA LYS A 50 55.42 24.93 -27.83
C LYS A 50 55.07 24.12 -29.06
N LEU A 51 54.08 24.54 -29.86
CA LEU A 51 53.73 23.88 -31.12
C LEU A 51 54.85 23.96 -32.16
N ILE A 52 55.63 25.06 -32.18
CA ILE A 52 56.81 25.21 -33.04
C ILE A 52 57.91 24.22 -32.59
N LEU A 53 58.14 24.11 -31.27
CA LEU A 53 59.15 23.20 -30.67
C LEU A 53 58.76 21.72 -30.76
N GLU A 54 57.48 21.41 -30.63
CA GLU A 54 56.90 20.07 -30.59
C GLU A 54 56.45 19.58 -31.98
N SER A 55 56.56 20.44 -33.00
CA SER A 55 56.31 20.09 -34.40
C SER A 55 57.08 18.82 -34.76
N ASN A 56 56.31 17.75 -34.94
CA ASN A 56 56.78 16.39 -35.02
C ASN A 56 57.64 16.19 -36.28
N GLY A 57 58.97 16.19 -36.13
CA GLY A 57 59.91 15.41 -36.93
C GLY A 57 60.32 15.92 -38.32
N MET A 58 59.92 17.12 -38.75
CA MET A 58 60.41 17.64 -40.03
C MET A 58 61.68 18.49 -39.84
N LYS A 59 62.68 18.25 -40.72
CA LYS A 59 63.94 19.00 -40.68
C LYS A 59 63.66 20.52 -40.86
N PRO A 60 64.38 21.38 -40.12
CA PRO A 60 64.26 22.83 -40.27
C PRO A 60 64.60 23.26 -41.70
N THR A 61 63.92 24.30 -42.16
CA THR A 61 64.14 24.81 -43.52
C THR A 61 65.53 25.43 -43.58
N THR A 62 66.39 24.91 -44.46
CA THR A 62 67.77 25.40 -44.65
C THR A 62 67.87 26.07 -46.02
N ALA A 63 68.74 27.07 -46.14
CA ALA A 63 69.08 27.74 -47.40
C ALA A 63 69.43 26.75 -48.51
N GLU A 64 70.12 25.65 -48.17
CA GLU A 64 70.47 24.57 -49.09
C GLU A 64 69.26 23.92 -49.79
N ASN A 65 68.12 23.85 -49.10
CA ASN A 65 66.91 23.20 -49.61
C ASN A 65 65.99 24.16 -50.37
N GLN A 66 66.21 25.48 -50.24
CA GLN A 66 65.37 26.52 -50.83
C GLN A 66 66.07 27.30 -51.96
N LEU A 67 67.41 27.35 -51.97
CA LEU A 67 68.18 27.98 -53.05
C LEU A 67 68.65 26.96 -54.08
N ASP A 68 68.48 27.31 -55.35
CA ASP A 68 69.12 26.63 -56.47
C ASP A 68 70.60 27.04 -56.59
N THR A 69 71.47 26.37 -55.83
CA THR A 69 72.92 26.60 -55.82
C THR A 69 73.56 26.42 -57.21
N LEU A 70 73.00 25.53 -58.04
CA LEU A 70 73.52 25.26 -59.38
C LEU A 70 73.26 26.43 -60.33
N ARG A 71 72.09 27.08 -60.23
CA ARG A 71 71.77 28.28 -61.01
C ARG A 71 72.69 29.44 -60.66
N TYR A 72 72.94 29.68 -59.38
CA TYR A 72 73.87 30.73 -58.94
C TYR A 72 75.31 30.41 -59.35
N TYR A 73 75.71 29.14 -59.27
CA TYR A 73 77.02 28.68 -59.73
C TYR A 73 77.23 28.99 -61.22
N LYS A 74 76.27 28.62 -62.08
CA LYS A 74 76.34 28.91 -63.53
C LYS A 74 76.40 30.41 -63.83
N ARG A 75 75.64 31.23 -63.09
CA ARG A 75 75.63 32.68 -63.28
C ARG A 75 76.96 33.31 -62.90
N LEU A 76 77.53 32.96 -61.76
CA LEU A 76 78.84 33.45 -61.31
C LEU A 76 79.97 32.99 -62.25
N ARG A 77 79.87 31.78 -62.81
CA ARG A 77 80.83 31.29 -63.82
C ARG A 77 80.73 32.07 -65.13
N ALA A 78 79.53 32.50 -65.53
CA ALA A 78 79.33 33.33 -66.72
C ALA A 78 79.88 34.75 -66.55
N GLU A 79 79.88 35.29 -65.33
CA GLU A 79 80.44 36.61 -64.97
C GLU A 79 81.97 36.59 -64.79
N GLY A 80 82.65 35.47 -65.07
CA GLY A 80 84.11 35.38 -65.06
C GLY A 80 84.76 34.93 -63.74
N PHE A 81 83.99 34.49 -62.75
CA PHE A 81 84.56 33.98 -61.48
C PHE A 81 85.18 32.58 -61.63
N SER A 82 86.28 32.34 -60.91
CA SER A 82 86.90 31.01 -60.81
C SER A 82 85.96 30.02 -60.11
N SER A 83 86.04 28.73 -60.47
CA SER A 83 85.22 27.65 -59.89
C SER A 83 85.33 27.60 -58.36
N GLN A 84 86.54 27.78 -57.84
CA GLN A 84 86.79 27.81 -56.40
C GLN A 84 86.18 29.03 -55.73
N GLN A 85 86.33 30.22 -56.34
CA GLN A 85 85.74 31.47 -55.82
C GLN A 85 84.22 31.40 -55.81
N THR A 86 83.60 30.88 -56.88
CA THR A 86 82.16 30.68 -56.96
C THR A 86 81.64 29.75 -55.87
N ASN A 87 82.34 28.63 -55.60
CA ASN A 87 81.95 27.70 -54.54
C ASN A 87 82.02 28.37 -53.15
N TYR A 88 83.09 29.10 -52.86
CA TYR A 88 83.22 29.87 -51.61
C TYR A 88 82.12 30.93 -51.44
N ILE A 89 81.81 31.69 -52.50
CA ILE A 89 80.75 32.71 -52.45
C ILE A 89 79.39 32.07 -52.17
N ILE A 90 79.09 30.93 -52.79
CA ILE A 90 77.83 30.21 -52.58
C ILE A 90 77.78 29.63 -51.16
N GLN A 91 78.85 29.00 -50.67
CA GLN A 91 78.88 28.48 -49.30
C GLN A 91 78.69 29.60 -48.27
N LEU A 92 79.33 30.76 -48.47
CA LEU A 92 79.21 31.90 -47.58
C LEU A 92 77.82 32.54 -47.65
N LEU A 93 77.21 32.59 -48.84
CA LEU A 93 75.82 33.02 -49.00
C LEU A 93 74.86 32.08 -48.25
N LEU A 94 75.07 30.76 -48.36
CA LEU A 94 74.27 29.76 -47.67
C LEU A 94 74.42 29.87 -46.16
N SER A 95 75.64 30.06 -45.64
CA SER A 95 75.88 30.20 -44.20
C SER A 95 75.22 31.45 -43.64
N VAL A 96 75.38 32.61 -44.31
CA VAL A 96 74.77 33.88 -43.88
C VAL A 96 73.25 33.80 -43.92
N LEU A 97 72.68 33.20 -44.96
CA LEU A 97 71.23 33.07 -45.08
C LEU A 97 70.65 32.13 -44.03
N ASN A 98 71.38 31.06 -43.68
CA ASN A 98 70.98 30.18 -42.58
C ASN A 98 70.96 30.93 -41.24
N GLU A 99 72.07 31.57 -40.89
CA GLU A 99 72.25 32.24 -39.59
C GLU A 99 71.32 33.45 -39.42
N GLN A 100 71.20 34.30 -40.45
CA GLN A 100 70.47 35.57 -40.32
C GLN A 100 68.97 35.45 -40.62
N PHE A 101 68.57 34.49 -41.45
CA PHE A 101 67.19 34.40 -41.92
C PHE A 101 66.52 33.10 -41.49
N PHE A 102 67.08 31.94 -41.83
CA PHE A 102 66.38 30.66 -41.60
C PHE A 102 66.29 30.29 -40.12
N ASP A 103 67.29 30.62 -39.29
CA ASP A 103 67.22 30.39 -37.84
C ASP A 103 66.05 31.17 -37.22
N HIS A 104 65.91 32.45 -37.57
CA HIS A 104 64.80 33.26 -37.10
C HIS A 104 63.47 32.80 -37.69
N TYR A 105 63.43 32.48 -38.98
CA TYR A 105 62.24 32.05 -39.69
C TYR A 105 61.67 30.75 -39.11
N ASN A 106 62.50 29.73 -38.93
CA ASN A 106 62.07 28.44 -38.37
C ASN A 106 61.62 28.57 -36.91
N SER A 107 62.12 29.55 -36.16
CA SER A 107 61.69 29.79 -34.77
C SER A 107 60.35 30.52 -34.65
N ARG A 108 59.94 31.27 -35.68
CA ARG A 108 58.74 32.13 -35.64
C ARG A 108 57.61 31.68 -36.55
N PHE A 109 57.92 30.96 -37.62
CA PHE A 109 56.95 30.58 -38.63
C PHE A 109 56.86 29.06 -38.74
N LEU A 110 55.62 28.57 -38.78
CA LEU A 110 55.27 27.18 -39.07
C LEU A 110 54.96 27.04 -40.56
N ARG A 111 55.26 25.87 -41.12
CA ARG A 111 54.81 25.51 -42.47
C ARG A 111 53.32 25.17 -42.46
N ASN A 112 52.64 25.44 -43.57
CA ASN A 112 51.21 25.11 -43.71
C ASN A 112 50.91 23.63 -43.41
N MET A 113 51.77 22.71 -43.86
CA MET A 113 51.62 21.26 -43.60
C MET A 113 51.70 20.93 -42.10
N GLU A 114 52.59 21.61 -41.36
CA GLU A 114 52.75 21.38 -39.91
C GLU A 114 51.53 21.93 -39.17
N LEU A 115 51.08 23.12 -39.54
CA LEU A 115 49.88 23.73 -39.01
C LEU A 115 48.64 22.85 -39.23
N GLU A 116 48.48 22.32 -40.45
CA GLU A 116 47.36 21.45 -40.79
C GLU A 116 47.41 20.12 -40.02
N ASN A 117 48.59 19.51 -39.89
CA ASN A 117 48.77 18.30 -39.09
C ASN A 117 48.45 18.53 -37.59
N GLN A 118 48.94 19.64 -37.02
CA GLN A 118 48.64 19.99 -35.62
C GLN A 118 47.15 20.29 -35.42
N SER A 119 46.52 20.96 -36.38
CA SER A 119 45.07 21.20 -36.38
C SER A 119 44.28 19.88 -36.40
N HIS A 120 44.70 18.92 -37.24
CA HIS A 120 44.09 17.59 -37.26
C HIS A 120 44.22 16.86 -35.92
N LEU A 121 45.39 16.87 -35.29
CA LEU A 121 45.61 16.27 -33.97
C LEU A 121 44.76 16.96 -32.90
N PHE A 122 44.66 18.30 -32.95
CA PHE A 122 43.85 19.07 -32.02
C PHE A 122 42.36 18.73 -32.18
N HIS A 123 41.84 18.67 -33.41
CA HIS A 123 40.46 18.27 -33.67
C HIS A 123 40.18 16.81 -33.27
N ALA A 124 41.14 15.91 -33.47
CA ALA A 124 41.04 14.54 -32.99
C ALA A 124 40.91 14.50 -31.45
N ALA A 125 41.81 15.20 -30.73
CA ALA A 125 41.76 15.29 -29.28
C ALA A 125 40.48 15.99 -28.78
N GLU A 126 40.01 17.03 -29.46
CA GLU A 126 38.74 17.69 -29.15
C GLU A 126 37.57 16.72 -29.30
N SER A 127 37.53 15.95 -30.39
CA SER A 127 36.48 14.97 -30.64
C SER A 127 36.48 13.85 -29.60
N GLU A 128 37.66 13.39 -29.19
CA GLU A 128 37.84 12.39 -28.14
C GLU A 128 37.38 12.94 -26.78
N LEU A 129 37.74 14.18 -26.45
CA LEU A 129 37.31 14.84 -25.22
C LEU A 129 35.78 15.02 -25.19
N ARG A 130 35.19 15.50 -26.29
CA ARG A 130 33.73 15.64 -26.43
C ARG A 130 33.04 14.28 -26.26
N TYR A 131 33.56 13.24 -26.90
CA TYR A 131 33.04 11.88 -26.77
C TYR A 131 33.13 11.38 -25.32
N SER A 132 34.26 11.58 -24.65
CA SER A 132 34.46 11.20 -23.25
C SER A 132 33.48 11.92 -22.32
N ILE A 133 33.27 13.23 -22.51
CA ILE A 133 32.32 14.02 -21.73
C ILE A 133 30.89 13.52 -21.98
N GLN A 134 30.50 13.31 -23.23
CA GLN A 134 29.17 12.83 -23.59
C GLN A 134 28.90 11.45 -22.98
N ASN A 135 29.85 10.52 -23.12
CA ASN A 135 29.75 9.17 -22.56
C ASN A 135 29.68 9.20 -21.02
N SER A 136 30.48 10.05 -20.37
CA SER A 136 30.41 10.23 -18.91
C SER A 136 29.04 10.77 -18.48
N ARG A 137 28.49 11.73 -19.22
CA ARG A 137 27.18 12.32 -18.94
C ARG A 137 26.07 11.28 -19.10
N GLU A 138 26.10 10.52 -20.19
CA GLU A 138 25.13 9.47 -20.48
C GLU A 138 25.17 8.36 -19.43
N SER A 139 26.37 7.93 -19.03
CA SER A 139 26.54 6.96 -17.93
C SER A 139 25.94 7.47 -16.62
N ALA A 140 26.20 8.73 -16.25
CA ALA A 140 25.66 9.32 -15.03
C ALA A 140 24.12 9.42 -15.05
N ILE A 141 23.54 9.84 -16.18
CA ILE A 141 22.08 9.91 -16.35
C ILE A 141 21.47 8.50 -16.26
N ASN A 142 22.08 7.51 -16.90
CA ASN A 142 21.59 6.13 -16.85
C ASN A 142 21.63 5.57 -15.43
N GLU A 143 22.72 5.80 -14.69
CA GLU A 143 22.83 5.39 -13.29
C GLU A 143 21.73 6.04 -12.42
N GLN A 144 21.51 7.34 -12.57
CA GLN A 144 20.44 8.05 -11.85
C GLN A 144 19.06 7.52 -12.23
N SER A 145 18.81 7.23 -13.51
CA SER A 145 17.56 6.64 -13.98
C SER A 145 17.30 5.27 -13.33
N LEU A 146 18.33 4.41 -13.26
CA LEU A 146 18.25 3.12 -12.58
C LEU A 146 17.96 3.27 -11.08
N GLN A 147 18.60 4.22 -10.41
CA GLN A 147 18.35 4.51 -9.00
C GLN A 147 16.91 4.98 -8.76
N LEU A 148 16.39 5.86 -9.62
CA LEU A 148 15.00 6.31 -9.56
C LEU A 148 14.01 5.16 -9.79
N MET A 149 14.26 4.30 -10.78
CA MET A 149 13.44 3.10 -11.02
C MET A 149 13.43 2.17 -9.80
N LYS A 150 14.60 1.95 -9.19
CA LYS A 150 14.72 1.14 -7.97
C LYS A 150 13.92 1.75 -6.82
N LEU A 151 14.10 3.05 -6.55
CA LEU A 151 13.38 3.74 -5.48
C LEU A 151 11.87 3.70 -5.70
N ASN A 152 11.41 3.91 -6.94
CA ASN A 152 9.99 3.82 -7.27
C ASN A 152 9.43 2.41 -7.00
N ARG A 153 10.17 1.37 -7.39
CA ARG A 153 9.80 -0.03 -7.08
C ARG A 153 9.73 -0.27 -5.58
N GLU A 154 10.70 0.21 -4.81
CA GLU A 154 10.70 0.09 -3.34
C GLU A 154 9.51 0.82 -2.70
N LEU A 155 9.16 2.01 -3.20
CA LEU A 155 7.99 2.75 -2.75
C LEU A 155 6.69 2.02 -3.07
N HIS A 156 6.57 1.42 -4.25
CA HIS A 156 5.42 0.59 -4.61
C HIS A 156 5.29 -0.63 -3.70
N VAL A 157 6.39 -1.33 -3.42
CA VAL A 157 6.40 -2.48 -2.49
C VAL A 157 5.95 -2.03 -1.10
N CYS A 158 6.53 -0.95 -0.57
CA CYS A 158 6.16 -0.40 0.73
C CYS A 158 4.67 -0.01 0.79
N ARG A 159 4.15 0.61 -0.27
CA ARG A 159 2.72 0.96 -0.37
C ARG A 159 1.84 -0.29 -0.36
N ASP A 160 2.23 -1.33 -1.09
CA ASP A 160 1.45 -2.56 -1.19
C ASP A 160 1.48 -3.32 0.14
N GLU A 161 2.63 -3.37 0.83
CA GLU A 161 2.76 -3.89 2.19
C GLU A 161 1.90 -3.12 3.20
N LEU A 162 1.91 -1.78 3.15
CA LEU A 162 1.06 -0.94 4.00
C LEU A 162 -0.42 -1.20 3.73
N ASN A 163 -0.82 -1.33 2.47
CA ASN A 163 -2.20 -1.66 2.11
C ASN A 163 -2.60 -3.05 2.62
N GLU A 164 -1.72 -4.04 2.51
CA GLU A 164 -1.95 -5.37 3.05
C GLU A 164 -2.14 -5.32 4.57
N LEU A 165 -1.24 -4.62 5.28
CA LEU A 165 -1.35 -4.44 6.73
C LEU A 165 -2.64 -3.72 7.12
N LEU A 166 -3.03 -2.66 6.41
CA LEU A 166 -4.27 -1.93 6.66
C LEU A 166 -5.50 -2.82 6.44
N ILE A 167 -5.55 -3.58 5.34
CA ILE A 167 -6.67 -4.48 5.06
C ILE A 167 -6.74 -5.59 6.11
N ASN A 168 -5.61 -6.18 6.47
CA ASN A 168 -5.55 -7.27 7.43
C ASN A 168 -5.93 -6.79 8.83
N LEU A 169 -5.26 -5.76 9.36
CA LEU A 169 -5.54 -5.25 10.70
C LEU A 169 -6.92 -4.58 10.78
N LEU A 170 -7.22 -3.62 9.91
CA LEU A 170 -8.44 -2.83 10.09
C LEU A 170 -9.68 -3.58 9.63
N GLN A 171 -9.64 -4.28 8.50
CA GLN A 171 -10.85 -4.88 7.97
C GLN A 171 -11.08 -6.29 8.49
N LYS A 172 -10.04 -7.13 8.53
CA LYS A 172 -10.21 -8.52 8.95
C LYS A 172 -10.38 -8.60 10.46
N ASP A 173 -9.49 -7.99 11.23
CA ASP A 173 -9.55 -8.05 12.70
C ASP A 173 -10.85 -7.41 13.22
N SER A 174 -11.19 -6.21 12.75
CA SER A 174 -12.46 -5.56 13.14
C SER A 174 -13.71 -6.36 12.75
N ARG A 175 -13.71 -7.05 11.60
CA ARG A 175 -14.83 -7.92 11.21
C ARG A 175 -14.92 -9.15 12.09
N VAL A 176 -13.79 -9.72 12.50
CA VAL A 176 -13.74 -10.84 13.44
C VAL A 176 -14.27 -10.40 14.81
N ASP A 177 -13.75 -9.32 15.38
CA ASP A 177 -14.22 -8.76 16.64
C ASP A 177 -15.73 -8.44 16.61
N PHE A 178 -16.21 -7.84 15.53
CA PHE A 178 -17.63 -7.55 15.37
C PHE A 178 -18.48 -8.84 15.30
N SER A 179 -17.99 -9.86 14.61
CA SER A 179 -18.65 -11.16 14.54
C SER A 179 -18.68 -11.85 15.90
N ASP A 180 -17.59 -11.77 16.65
CA ASP A 180 -17.48 -12.36 17.99
C ASP A 180 -18.43 -11.66 18.96
N HIS A 181 -18.48 -10.32 18.97
CA HIS A 181 -19.45 -9.57 19.76
C HIS A 181 -20.90 -9.89 19.38
N LYS A 182 -21.20 -10.05 18.08
CA LYS A 182 -22.54 -10.46 17.64
C LYS A 182 -22.88 -11.88 18.11
N SER A 183 -21.92 -12.80 18.04
CA SER A 183 -22.07 -14.18 18.51
C SER A 183 -22.30 -14.22 20.02
N GLU A 184 -21.47 -13.51 20.79
CA GLU A 184 -21.60 -13.36 22.23
C GLU A 184 -22.96 -12.78 22.62
N ASN A 185 -23.39 -11.70 21.97
CA ASN A 185 -24.70 -11.11 22.22
C ASN A 185 -25.83 -12.12 21.94
N THR A 186 -25.73 -12.87 20.84
CA THR A 186 -26.71 -13.90 20.51
C THR A 186 -26.72 -15.03 21.55
N LEU A 187 -25.54 -15.43 22.07
CA LEU A 187 -25.43 -16.42 23.14
C LEU A 187 -26.04 -15.91 24.45
N LEU A 188 -25.77 -14.67 24.83
CA LEU A 188 -26.38 -14.01 25.99
C LEU A 188 -27.91 -13.96 25.86
N GLN A 189 -28.42 -13.58 24.68
CA GLN A 189 -29.86 -13.61 24.42
C GLN A 189 -30.43 -15.03 24.53
N ARG A 190 -29.72 -16.05 24.02
CA ARG A 190 -30.16 -17.44 24.18
C ARG A 190 -30.16 -17.88 25.64
N ASP A 191 -29.14 -17.54 26.41
CA ASP A 191 -29.06 -17.84 27.85
C ASP A 191 -30.22 -17.19 28.61
N ILE A 192 -30.49 -15.91 28.37
CA ILE A 192 -31.64 -15.19 28.94
C ILE A 192 -32.95 -15.90 28.57
N ASN A 193 -33.12 -16.29 27.31
CA ASN A 193 -34.33 -17.01 26.86
C ASN A 193 -34.49 -18.39 27.52
N ILE A 194 -33.40 -19.14 27.72
CA ILE A 194 -33.43 -20.43 28.43
C ILE A 194 -33.82 -20.20 29.89
N ARG A 195 -33.16 -19.26 30.58
CA ARG A 195 -33.50 -18.89 31.96
C ARG A 195 -34.94 -18.43 32.10
N LEU A 196 -35.46 -17.67 31.13
CA LEU A 196 -36.84 -17.23 31.10
C LEU A 196 -37.80 -18.41 30.94
N ARG A 197 -37.52 -19.34 30.02
CA ARG A 197 -38.31 -20.56 29.84
C ARG A 197 -38.28 -21.45 31.07
N ASP A 198 -37.13 -21.63 31.71
CA ASP A 198 -36.98 -22.39 32.95
C ASP A 198 -37.75 -21.74 34.09
N CYS A 199 -37.66 -20.41 34.22
CA CYS A 199 -38.43 -19.66 35.21
C CYS A 199 -39.93 -19.80 34.96
N ASN A 200 -40.39 -19.62 33.72
CA ASN A 200 -41.79 -19.78 33.34
C ASN A 200 -42.30 -21.20 33.61
N ASN A 201 -41.53 -22.23 33.26
CA ASN A 201 -41.87 -23.62 33.53
C ASN A 201 -41.92 -23.90 35.04
N ARG A 202 -40.99 -23.34 35.81
CA ARG A 202 -40.96 -23.46 37.27
C ARG A 202 -42.14 -22.74 37.93
N ILE A 203 -42.50 -21.55 37.46
CA ILE A 203 -43.68 -20.79 37.90
C ILE A 203 -44.93 -21.59 37.56
N GLY A 204 -45.09 -22.04 36.32
CA GLY A 204 -46.23 -22.86 35.89
C GLY A 204 -46.38 -24.12 36.71
N THR A 205 -45.30 -24.88 36.90
CA THR A 205 -45.32 -26.10 37.72
C THR A 205 -45.62 -25.81 39.19
N LYS A 206 -45.09 -24.73 39.77
CA LYS A 206 -45.38 -24.32 41.15
C LYS A 206 -46.84 -23.87 41.32
N ILE A 207 -47.34 -23.01 40.43
CA ILE A 207 -48.71 -22.48 40.50
C ILE A 207 -49.72 -23.59 40.20
N ILE A 208 -49.53 -24.37 39.14
CA ILE A 208 -50.41 -25.50 38.81
C ILE A 208 -50.32 -26.57 39.90
N GLY A 209 -49.13 -26.82 40.45
CA GLY A 209 -48.94 -27.73 41.57
C GLY A 209 -49.66 -27.27 42.84
N GLN A 210 -49.54 -25.98 43.19
CA GLN A 210 -50.25 -25.37 44.32
C GLN A 210 -51.76 -25.37 44.11
N ILE A 211 -52.26 -24.96 42.95
CA ILE A 211 -53.70 -24.97 42.63
C ILE A 211 -54.25 -26.40 42.65
N LYS A 212 -53.54 -27.38 42.08
CA LYS A 212 -53.96 -28.79 42.14
C LYS A 212 -53.97 -29.30 43.58
N PHE A 213 -52.95 -28.95 44.37
CA PHE A 213 -52.91 -29.28 45.79
C PHE A 213 -54.09 -28.64 46.55
N ASP A 214 -54.38 -27.37 46.32
CA ASP A 214 -55.49 -26.66 46.96
C ASP A 214 -56.84 -27.26 46.56
N ILE A 215 -57.04 -27.60 45.29
CA ILE A 215 -58.25 -28.27 44.82
C ILE A 215 -58.39 -29.65 45.47
N GLU A 216 -57.31 -30.44 45.53
CA GLU A 216 -57.36 -31.77 46.14
C GLU A 216 -57.63 -31.69 47.65
N ASN A 217 -57.03 -30.69 48.32
CA ASN A 217 -57.29 -30.40 49.71
C ASN A 217 -58.76 -29.98 49.94
N LEU A 218 -59.33 -29.15 49.06
CA LEU A 218 -60.75 -28.78 49.08
C LEU A 218 -61.65 -30.01 48.88
N ARG A 219 -61.32 -30.91 47.94
CA ARG A 219 -62.06 -32.16 47.72
C ARG A 219 -61.99 -33.08 48.94
N TRP A 220 -60.81 -33.19 49.55
CA TRP A 220 -60.61 -33.96 50.79
C TRP A 220 -61.47 -33.42 51.93
N GLN A 221 -61.49 -32.11 52.12
CA GLN A 221 -62.28 -31.48 53.16
C GLN A 221 -63.79 -31.56 52.88
N THR A 222 -64.21 -31.42 51.62
CA THR A 222 -65.63 -31.44 51.23
C THR A 222 -66.22 -32.84 51.34
N THR A 223 -65.50 -33.89 50.93
CA THR A 223 -65.95 -35.28 51.08
C THR A 223 -66.04 -35.67 52.56
N ARG A 224 -65.03 -35.32 53.35
CA ARG A 224 -65.03 -35.55 54.80
C ARG A 224 -66.18 -34.80 55.48
N SER A 225 -66.39 -33.52 55.18
CA SER A 225 -67.44 -32.69 55.77
C SER A 225 -68.86 -33.10 55.32
N GLY A 226 -69.04 -33.41 54.03
CA GLY A 226 -70.32 -33.86 53.47
C GLY A 226 -70.79 -35.18 54.05
N LEU A 227 -69.87 -36.13 54.30
CA LEU A 227 -70.20 -37.37 55.00
C LEU A 227 -70.75 -37.09 56.42
N PHE A 228 -70.12 -36.18 57.16
CA PHE A 228 -70.63 -35.78 58.47
C PHE A 228 -72.01 -35.12 58.38
N ALA A 229 -72.26 -34.27 57.38
CA ALA A 229 -73.56 -33.64 57.18
C ALA A 229 -74.68 -34.66 56.90
N VAL A 230 -74.44 -35.67 56.07
CA VAL A 230 -75.42 -36.74 55.79
C VAL A 230 -75.67 -37.60 57.03
N LEU A 231 -74.64 -37.96 57.79
CA LEU A 231 -74.81 -38.70 59.05
C LEU A 231 -75.67 -37.92 60.04
N ILE A 232 -75.44 -36.61 60.17
CA ILE A 232 -76.25 -35.73 61.01
C ILE A 232 -77.71 -35.69 60.50
N LEU A 233 -77.93 -35.54 59.19
CA LEU A 233 -79.27 -35.54 58.60
C LEU A 233 -80.04 -36.84 58.90
N VAL A 234 -79.41 -37.99 58.70
CA VAL A 234 -80.04 -39.30 58.99
C VAL A 234 -80.38 -39.41 60.47
N PHE A 235 -79.49 -38.97 61.36
CA PHE A 235 -79.73 -38.96 62.80
C PHE A 235 -80.90 -38.02 63.18
N PHE A 236 -81.00 -36.86 62.53
CA PHE A 236 -82.11 -35.92 62.69
C PHE A 236 -83.44 -36.50 62.19
N ILE A 237 -83.45 -37.18 61.03
CA ILE A 237 -84.66 -37.84 60.51
C ILE A 237 -85.07 -38.99 61.42
N MET A 238 -84.12 -39.82 61.88
CA MET A 238 -84.40 -40.89 62.84
C MET A 238 -84.99 -40.33 64.14
N SER A 239 -84.40 -39.25 64.66
CA SER A 239 -84.88 -38.56 65.87
C SER A 239 -86.26 -37.94 65.65
N GLY A 240 -86.45 -37.17 64.58
CA GLY A 240 -87.72 -36.54 64.21
C GLY A 240 -88.82 -37.56 63.93
N ALA A 241 -88.54 -38.66 63.22
CA ALA A 241 -89.48 -39.74 63.00
C ALA A 241 -89.78 -40.51 64.30
N SER A 242 -88.82 -40.66 65.21
CA SER A 242 -89.07 -41.27 66.53
C SER A 242 -89.98 -40.40 67.39
N ILE A 243 -89.84 -39.08 67.30
CA ILE A 243 -90.67 -38.09 68.00
C ILE A 243 -92.05 -38.01 67.36
N SER A 244 -92.12 -37.98 66.03
CA SER A 244 -93.37 -38.01 65.28
C SER A 244 -94.14 -39.32 65.49
N ARG A 245 -93.48 -40.48 65.58
CA ARG A 245 -94.14 -41.75 65.97
C ARG A 245 -94.65 -41.73 67.41
N ARG A 246 -94.01 -41.01 68.32
CA ARG A 246 -94.52 -40.81 69.69
C ARG A 246 -95.73 -39.87 69.71
N ILE A 247 -95.75 -38.83 68.87
CA ILE A 247 -96.84 -37.84 68.79
C ILE A 247 -98.04 -38.39 67.98
N ALA A 248 -97.81 -39.19 66.93
CA ALA A 248 -98.86 -39.82 66.13
C ALA A 248 -99.56 -40.99 66.83
N ALA A 249 -98.99 -41.50 67.93
CA ALA A 249 -99.67 -42.46 68.80
C ALA A 249 -100.71 -41.79 69.74
N GLU A 250 -100.84 -40.45 69.70
CA GLU A 250 -101.66 -39.67 70.64
C GLU A 250 -102.82 -38.89 69.97
N HIS A 251 -103.08 -39.05 68.66
CA HIS A 251 -104.17 -38.31 67.99
C HIS A 251 -105.15 -39.20 67.22
N ASP A 252 -106.08 -39.82 67.95
CA ASP A 252 -107.33 -40.39 67.41
C ASP A 252 -108.55 -39.83 68.18
N LYS A 253 -109.07 -38.68 67.69
CA LYS A 253 -110.51 -38.32 67.63
C LYS A 253 -110.73 -36.97 66.90
N PRO A 254 -111.84 -36.78 66.16
CA PRO A 254 -111.90 -35.96 64.93
C PRO A 254 -112.82 -34.71 64.96
N VAL A 255 -112.58 -33.76 64.02
CA VAL A 255 -113.54 -32.87 63.27
C VAL A 255 -114.15 -31.67 64.08
N GLU A 256 -114.24 -30.40 63.61
CA GLU A 256 -115.00 -29.81 62.47
C GLU A 256 -114.62 -28.31 62.27
N VAL A 257 -114.04 -27.85 61.14
CA VAL A 257 -114.60 -27.13 59.97
C VAL A 257 -115.71 -26.09 60.21
N VAL A 258 -115.42 -24.80 59.99
CA VAL A 258 -116.42 -23.77 59.61
C VAL A 258 -115.91 -22.97 58.42
N LEU A 259 -116.70 -22.97 57.35
CA LEU A 259 -116.50 -22.40 56.03
C LEU A 259 -117.37 -21.13 55.91
N HIS A 260 -116.84 -20.01 55.42
CA HIS A 260 -117.67 -18.87 54.96
C HIS A 260 -117.28 -18.49 53.53
N THR A 261 -118.30 -18.19 52.73
CA THR A 261 -118.42 -18.38 51.29
C THR A 261 -118.17 -17.12 50.43
N VAL A 262 -117.59 -17.37 49.26
CA VAL A 262 -117.43 -16.66 47.97
C VAL A 262 -118.33 -15.43 47.62
N GLU A 263 -117.64 -14.34 47.19
CA GLU A 263 -117.80 -13.33 46.09
C GLU A 263 -119.05 -13.30 45.16
N PRO A 264 -119.45 -12.15 44.53
CA PRO A 264 -118.66 -11.47 43.44
C PRO A 264 -118.86 -9.93 43.17
N GLU A 265 -117.97 -9.37 42.33
CA GLU A 265 -118.06 -8.34 41.22
C GLU A 265 -118.97 -7.07 41.31
N GLU A 266 -118.75 -5.88 40.71
CA GLU A 266 -117.96 -5.33 39.57
C GLU A 266 -118.09 -3.77 39.57
N ARG A 267 -117.08 -2.95 39.18
CA ARG A 267 -116.99 -1.98 38.02
C ARG A 267 -116.77 -0.51 38.48
N GLU A 268 -116.12 0.45 37.80
CA GLU A 268 -115.15 0.59 36.68
C GLU A 268 -114.85 2.11 36.47
N LEU A 269 -113.87 2.41 35.58
CA LEU A 269 -113.48 3.70 34.92
C LEU A 269 -112.35 4.52 35.60
N ASP A 270 -111.12 4.49 35.08
CA ASP A 270 -110.56 5.22 33.90
C ASP A 270 -110.24 6.70 34.27
N ASP A 271 -109.12 7.35 33.95
CA ASP A 271 -108.13 7.16 32.89
C ASP A 271 -106.88 8.07 33.12
N LEU A 272 -105.71 7.57 32.68
CA LEU A 272 -104.57 8.29 32.03
C LEU A 272 -103.55 9.18 32.82
N PRO A 273 -102.28 9.37 32.34
CA PRO A 273 -101.22 8.36 32.22
C PRO A 273 -99.74 8.90 32.36
N LEU A 274 -98.76 7.97 32.24
CA LEU A 274 -97.45 8.09 31.53
C LEU A 274 -96.38 9.08 32.09
N ALA A 275 -95.07 8.82 32.10
CA ALA A 275 -94.24 7.76 31.55
C ALA A 275 -92.83 7.76 32.21
N ASP A 276 -92.17 6.62 32.10
CA ASP A 276 -90.74 6.35 32.26
C ASP A 276 -89.82 7.15 31.30
N GLU A 277 -88.58 7.37 31.73
CA GLU A 277 -87.36 7.14 30.93
C GLU A 277 -86.19 7.03 31.95
N GLN A 278 -85.56 5.88 32.24
CA GLN A 278 -84.70 5.05 31.40
C GLN A 278 -83.69 5.89 30.58
N LEU A 279 -82.42 5.55 30.37
CA LEU A 279 -81.53 4.46 30.77
C LEU A 279 -80.21 4.72 29.99
N LEU A 280 -79.08 4.38 30.60
CA LEU A 280 -77.86 3.82 29.97
C LEU A 280 -76.82 4.67 29.20
N LYS A 281 -75.58 4.47 29.69
CA LYS A 281 -74.35 3.98 29.00
C LYS A 281 -73.53 4.91 28.10
N GLY A 282 -72.27 5.04 28.50
CA GLY A 282 -71.17 4.39 27.79
C GLY A 282 -70.16 5.30 27.07
N ALA A 283 -69.02 4.67 26.71
CA ALA A 283 -67.78 5.19 26.12
C ALA A 283 -66.80 5.74 27.18
N ASP A 284 -65.70 5.07 27.56
CA ASP A 284 -64.72 4.25 26.82
C ASP A 284 -64.14 4.99 25.61
N LEU A 285 -62.88 5.40 25.74
CA LEU A 285 -62.07 6.06 24.71
C LEU A 285 -60.60 5.76 25.02
N ASP A 286 -60.14 4.63 24.49
CA ASP A 286 -58.78 4.45 24.00
C ASP A 286 -58.63 5.15 22.65
N ASP A 287 -57.50 5.87 22.47
CA ASP A 287 -56.65 6.05 21.26
C ASP A 287 -56.09 7.48 21.13
N LEU A 288 -54.84 7.67 21.58
CA LEU A 288 -53.74 8.23 20.79
C LEU A 288 -52.37 7.98 21.44
#